data_AF-A0A7M2QY86-F1
#
_entry.id   AF-A0A7M2QY86-F1
#
_cell.length_a   1.000
_cell.length_b   1.000
_cell.length_c   1.000
_cell.angle_alpha   90.00
_cell.angle_beta   90.00
_cell.angle_gamma   90.00
#
_symmetry.space_group_name_H-M   'P 1'
#
loop_
_entity.id
_entity.type
_entity.pdbx_description
1 polymer ?
#
loop_
_entity_poly.entity_id
_entity_poly.type
_entity_poly.pdbx_seq_one_letter_code
_entity_poly.pdbx_strand_id
1 'polypeptide(L)'
;MIKKKNLNILKKLIYGLLLALVMIFAYQYQKPILETGRVLAKVEEHIKNQEIGGEDFSDIKIKDLSPKDIDMFLTKKEGFFNRLTNQQQWHITVDYKGSSPTIVLDAYDGKFIRTYGPLD
;
A
#
# COMPACT_ATOMS: atom_id res chain seq x y z
N MET A 1 -19.74 -17.85 46.40
CA MET A 1 -19.88 -16.47 45.87
C MET A 1 -18.68 -15.97 45.05
N ILE A 2 -17.45 -16.39 45.37
CA ILE A 2 -16.19 -15.93 44.74
C ILE A 2 -16.10 -16.24 43.22
N LYS A 3 -16.60 -17.40 42.78
CA LYS A 3 -16.59 -17.83 41.37
C LYS A 3 -17.33 -16.89 40.42
N LYS A 4 -18.43 -16.27 40.88
CA LYS A 4 -19.29 -15.37 40.08
C LYS A 4 -18.64 -13.99 39.85
N LYS A 5 -17.84 -13.52 40.81
CA LYS A 5 -17.08 -12.26 40.73
C LYS A 5 -15.97 -12.36 39.67
N ASN A 6 -15.21 -13.46 39.68
CA ASN A 6 -14.16 -13.70 38.68
C ASN A 6 -14.71 -13.89 37.27
N LEU A 7 -15.89 -14.53 37.14
CA LEU A 7 -16.59 -14.65 35.86
C LEU A 7 -16.99 -13.28 35.28
N ASN A 8 -17.48 -12.36 36.12
CA ASN A 8 -17.84 -11.01 35.69
C ASN A 8 -16.61 -10.17 35.28
N ILE A 9 -15.47 -10.36 35.95
CA ILE A 9 -14.20 -9.72 35.58
C ILE A 9 -13.72 -10.25 34.22
N LEU A 10 -13.72 -11.58 34.03
CA LEU A 10 -13.33 -12.20 32.76
C LEU A 10 -14.22 -11.74 31.61
N LYS A 11 -15.55 -11.66 31.81
CA LYS A 11 -16.48 -11.14 30.80
C LYS A 11 -16.14 -9.70 30.42
N LYS A 12 -15.90 -8.81 31.39
CA LYS A 12 -15.51 -7.41 31.12
C LYS A 12 -14.19 -7.32 30.35
N LEU A 13 -13.21 -8.15 30.67
CA LEU A 13 -11.95 -8.23 29.93
C LEU A 13 -12.18 -8.68 28.49
N ILE A 14 -13.01 -9.71 28.27
CA ILE A 14 -13.36 -10.19 26.93
C ILE A 14 -14.07 -9.09 26.12
N TYR A 15 -15.06 -8.40 26.71
CA TYR A 15 -15.74 -7.30 26.02
C TYR A 15 -14.82 -6.13 25.72
N GLY A 16 -13.92 -5.78 26.65
CA GLY A 16 -12.91 -4.76 26.44
C GLY A 16 -11.97 -5.11 25.28
N LEU A 17 -11.50 -6.36 25.23
CA LEU A 17 -10.66 -6.85 24.15
C LEU A 17 -11.41 -6.87 22.81
N LEU A 18 -12.66 -7.33 22.81
CA LEU A 18 -13.50 -7.34 21.61
C LEU A 18 -13.69 -5.92 21.07
N LEU A 19 -13.97 -4.95 21.94
CA LEU A 19 -14.14 -3.55 21.56
C LEU A 19 -12.84 -2.98 20.98
N ALA A 20 -11.70 -3.26 21.60
CA ALA A 20 -10.39 -2.84 21.09
C ALA A 20 -10.11 -3.43 19.70
N LEU A 21 -10.43 -4.71 19.47
CA LEU A 21 -10.31 -5.34 18.16
C LEU A 21 -11.19 -4.65 17.11
N VAL A 22 -12.46 -4.39 17.43
CA VAL A 22 -13.39 -3.67 16.52
C VAL A 22 -12.84 -2.29 16.17
N MET A 23 -12.31 -1.55 17.15
CA MET A 23 -11.69 -0.24 16.90
C MET A 23 -10.47 -0.34 15.97
N ILE A 24 -9.61 -1.35 16.15
CA ILE A 24 -8.43 -1.56 15.27
C ILE A 24 -8.88 -1.87 13.84
N PHE A 25 -9.88 -2.74 13.67
CA PHE A 25 -10.43 -3.06 12.34
C PHE A 25 -11.07 -1.83 11.69
N ALA A 26 -11.87 -1.06 12.42
CA ALA A 26 -12.46 0.17 11.93
C ALA A 26 -11.40 1.19 11.52
N TYR A 27 -10.35 1.36 12.33
CA TYR A 27 -9.23 2.25 12.04
C TYR A 27 -8.50 1.85 10.74
N GLN A 28 -8.19 0.56 10.58
CA GLN A 28 -7.54 0.06 9.36
C GLN A 28 -8.43 0.21 8.12
N TYR A 29 -9.74 -0.04 8.26
CA TYR A 29 -10.69 0.05 7.15
C TYR A 29 -10.94 1.49 6.69
N GLN A 30 -10.91 2.46 7.62
CA GLN A 30 -11.14 3.88 7.33
C GLN A 30 -9.88 4.64 6.92
N LYS A 31 -8.71 3.99 6.91
CA LYS A 31 -7.44 4.66 6.59
C LYS A 31 -7.52 5.25 5.16
N PRO A 32 -7.24 6.55 4.96
CA PRO A 32 -7.30 7.15 3.65
C PRO A 32 -6.16 6.63 2.77
N ILE A 33 -6.46 6.43 1.49
CA ILE A 33 -5.47 6.09 0.46
C ILE A 33 -4.68 7.36 0.11
N LEU A 34 -3.39 7.18 -0.19
CA LEU A 34 -2.51 8.24 -0.65
C LEU A 34 -3.01 8.84 -1.97
N GLU A 35 -2.98 10.16 -2.02
CA GLU A 35 -3.25 10.91 -3.23
C GLU A 35 -2.23 10.58 -4.32
N THR A 36 -2.71 10.53 -5.57
CA THR A 36 -1.93 10.26 -6.78
C THR A 36 -0.63 11.05 -6.84
N GLY A 37 -0.65 12.35 -6.51
CA GLY A 37 0.55 13.19 -6.53
C GLY A 37 1.65 12.73 -5.55
N ARG A 38 1.28 12.24 -4.37
CA ARG A 38 2.23 11.67 -3.41
C ARG A 38 2.75 10.30 -3.86
N VAL A 39 1.89 9.50 -4.47
CA VAL A 39 2.26 8.19 -5.04
C VAL A 39 3.31 8.39 -6.14
N LEU A 40 3.07 9.31 -7.06
CA LEU A 40 4.00 9.64 -8.14
C LEU A 40 5.33 10.19 -7.63
N ALA A 41 5.31 11.05 -6.60
CA ALA A 41 6.54 11.55 -5.98
C ALA A 41 7.39 10.41 -5.36
N LYS A 42 6.74 9.42 -4.75
CA LYS A 42 7.42 8.23 -4.22
C LYS A 42 7.95 7.31 -5.31
N VAL A 43 7.23 7.19 -6.42
CA VAL A 43 7.71 6.47 -7.61
C VAL A 43 8.98 7.15 -8.15
N GLU A 44 8.97 8.48 -8.28
CA GLU A 44 10.14 9.25 -8.71
C GLU A 44 11.34 9.06 -7.77
N GLU A 45 11.10 9.09 -6.45
CA GLU A 45 12.13 8.80 -5.44
C GLU A 45 12.71 7.38 -5.60
N HIS A 46 11.84 6.39 -5.81
CA HIS A 46 12.23 4.99 -5.93
C HIS A 46 13.00 4.70 -7.23
N ILE A 47 12.61 5.31 -8.35
CA ILE A 47 13.36 5.24 -9.62
C ILE A 47 14.74 5.90 -9.47
N LYS A 48 14.80 7.11 -8.89
CA LYS A 48 16.06 7.84 -8.70
C LYS A 48 17.07 7.09 -7.83
N ASN A 49 16.58 6.34 -6.84
CA ASN A 49 17.43 5.54 -5.96
C ASN A 49 17.91 4.22 -6.62
N GLN A 50 17.71 4.05 -7.94
CA GLN A 50 18.16 2.90 -8.75
C GLN A 50 17.67 1.53 -8.26
N GLU A 51 16.56 1.48 -7.52
CA GLU A 51 15.93 0.20 -7.18
C GLU A 51 15.18 -0.40 -8.38
N ILE A 52 15.13 0.31 -9.52
CA ILE A 52 14.52 -0.13 -10.78
C ILE A 52 15.16 0.53 -12.00
N GLY A 53 15.39 -0.28 -13.03
CA GLY A 53 15.66 0.17 -14.40
C GLY A 53 17.12 0.56 -14.57
N GLY A 54 17.76 0.09 -15.63
CA GLY A 54 19.16 0.40 -15.94
C GLY A 54 19.44 1.90 -16.08
N GLU A 55 20.64 2.25 -16.57
CA GLU A 55 21.10 3.65 -16.70
C GLU A 55 20.09 4.58 -17.43
N ASP A 56 19.19 4.05 -18.25
CA ASP A 56 18.15 4.83 -18.93
C ASP A 56 17.06 5.41 -18.02
N PHE A 57 16.82 4.83 -16.83
CA PHE A 57 15.78 5.30 -15.89
C PHE A 57 16.29 6.28 -14.84
N SER A 58 17.60 6.46 -14.66
CA SER A 58 18.13 7.30 -13.56
C SER A 58 17.83 8.80 -13.72
N ASP A 59 17.56 9.25 -14.96
CA ASP A 59 17.32 10.66 -15.27
C ASP A 59 15.85 11.00 -15.53
N ILE A 60 14.95 10.02 -15.42
CA ILE A 60 13.53 10.24 -15.69
C ILE A 60 12.88 11.05 -14.57
N LYS A 61 12.13 12.09 -14.95
CA LYS A 61 11.20 12.77 -14.05
C LYS A 61 9.79 12.38 -14.45
N ILE A 62 9.04 11.85 -13.50
CA ILE A 62 7.62 11.50 -13.70
C ILE A 62 6.80 12.69 -14.23
N LYS A 63 7.19 13.92 -13.88
CA LYS A 63 6.54 15.15 -14.36
C LYS A 63 6.75 15.44 -15.85
N ASP A 64 7.80 14.88 -16.45
CA ASP A 64 8.16 15.10 -17.85
C ASP A 64 7.49 14.07 -18.77
N LEU A 65 6.88 13.02 -18.21
CA LEU A 65 6.12 12.00 -18.92
C LEU A 65 4.70 12.47 -19.27
N SER A 66 4.18 12.01 -20.41
CA SER A 66 2.78 12.20 -20.73
C SER A 66 1.91 11.36 -19.79
N PRO A 67 0.68 11.80 -19.46
CA PRO A 67 -0.29 10.94 -18.77
C PRO A 67 -0.60 9.62 -19.51
N LYS A 68 -0.25 9.52 -20.80
CA LYS A 68 -0.39 8.28 -21.59
C LYS A 68 0.74 7.28 -21.34
N ASP A 69 1.87 7.74 -20.83
CA ASP A 69 3.06 6.94 -20.56
C ASP A 69 3.06 6.41 -19.12
N ILE A 70 2.03 6.76 -18.33
CA ILE A 70 1.86 6.33 -16.95
C ILE A 70 0.50 5.65 -16.83
N ASP A 71 0.50 4.34 -16.65
CA ASP A 71 -0.71 3.60 -16.27
C ASP A 71 -0.73 3.40 -14.75
N MET A 72 -1.88 3.64 -14.13
CA MET A 72 -2.02 3.61 -12.69
C MET A 72 -3.36 3.02 -12.28
N PHE A 73 -3.30 1.95 -11.49
CA PHE A 73 -4.50 1.29 -11.00
C PHE A 73 -4.34 0.76 -9.57
N LEU A 74 -5.45 0.72 -8.85
CA LEU A 74 -5.54 0.15 -7.51
C LEU A 74 -5.96 -1.31 -7.58
N THR A 75 -5.26 -2.16 -6.85
CA THR A 75 -5.66 -3.55 -6.65
C THR A 75 -5.76 -3.86 -5.16
N LYS A 76 -6.47 -4.95 -4.83
CA LYS A 76 -6.50 -5.44 -3.45
C LYS A 76 -5.20 -6.14 -3.12
N LYS A 77 -4.66 -5.86 -1.93
CA LYS A 77 -3.53 -6.61 -1.38
C LYS A 77 -3.91 -8.07 -1.14
N GLU A 78 -2.97 -8.97 -1.43
CA GLU A 78 -3.11 -10.38 -1.10
C GLU A 78 -2.95 -10.63 0.40
N GLY A 79 -3.47 -11.76 0.89
CA GLY A 79 -3.40 -12.17 2.29
C GLY A 79 -4.71 -12.00 3.07
N PHE A 80 -4.90 -12.84 4.10
CA PHE A 80 -6.15 -12.90 4.86
C PHE A 80 -6.50 -11.57 5.54
N PHE A 81 -5.55 -11.00 6.28
CA PHE A 81 -5.76 -9.75 7.02
C PHE A 81 -6.03 -8.57 6.07
N ASN A 82 -5.30 -8.51 4.96
CA ASN A 82 -5.44 -7.44 3.96
C ASN A 82 -6.81 -7.50 3.28
N ARG A 83 -7.29 -8.70 2.96
CA ARG A 83 -8.66 -8.88 2.45
C ARG A 83 -9.72 -8.49 3.47
N LEU A 84 -9.53 -8.84 4.74
CA LEU A 84 -10.46 -8.52 5.82
C LEU A 84 -10.55 -7.01 6.09
N THR A 85 -9.42 -6.31 5.98
CA THR A 85 -9.31 -4.85 6.18
C THR A 85 -9.46 -4.05 4.89
N ASN A 86 -9.74 -4.72 3.76
CA ASN A 86 -9.84 -4.14 2.42
C ASN A 86 -8.61 -3.29 2.03
N GLN A 87 -7.41 -3.73 2.43
CA GLN A 87 -6.17 -3.05 2.07
C GLN A 87 -5.90 -3.10 0.57
N GLN A 88 -5.46 -1.97 0.03
CA GLN A 88 -5.15 -1.79 -1.38
C GLN A 88 -3.66 -1.51 -1.61
N GLN A 89 -3.24 -1.65 -2.87
CA GLN A 89 -1.92 -1.30 -3.36
C GLN A 89 -2.05 -0.63 -4.72
N TRP A 90 -1.17 0.34 -4.97
CA TRP A 90 -1.02 0.98 -6.26
C TRP A 90 -0.10 0.15 -7.14
N HIS A 91 -0.51 -0.03 -8.39
CA HIS A 91 0.34 -0.49 -9.47
C HIS A 91 0.54 0.69 -10.40
N ILE A 92 1.80 1.07 -10.62
CA ILE A 92 2.19 2.19 -11.47
C ILE A 92 3.12 1.65 -12.53
N THR A 93 2.66 1.60 -13.78
CA THR A 93 3.49 1.25 -14.92
C THR A 93 3.99 2.52 -15.57
N VAL A 94 5.29 2.57 -15.84
CA VAL A 94 5.95 3.71 -16.47
C VAL A 94 6.56 3.26 -17.79
N ASP A 95 5.99 3.72 -18.90
CA ASP A 95 6.47 3.42 -20.24
C ASP A 95 7.55 4.43 -20.66
N TYR A 96 8.77 3.95 -20.87
CA TYR A 96 9.88 4.81 -21.27
C TYR A 96 10.89 4.07 -22.14
N LYS A 97 11.19 4.62 -23.33
CA LYS A 97 12.22 4.13 -24.27
C LYS A 97 12.17 2.61 -24.59
N GLY A 98 11.01 1.97 -24.51
CA GLY A 98 10.85 0.53 -24.78
C GLY A 98 10.79 -0.36 -23.54
N SER A 99 11.16 0.18 -22.38
CA SER A 99 10.96 -0.43 -21.08
C SER A 99 9.62 -0.02 -20.47
N SER A 100 9.03 -0.92 -19.68
CA SER A 100 7.71 -0.74 -19.05
C SER A 100 7.65 -1.39 -17.66
N PRO A 101 8.46 -0.92 -16.69
CA PRO A 101 8.38 -1.41 -15.31
C PRO A 101 7.06 -1.05 -14.65
N THR A 102 6.49 -2.00 -13.93
CA THR A 102 5.38 -1.79 -12.99
C THR A 102 5.88 -1.81 -11.55
N ILE A 103 5.65 -0.70 -10.86
CA ILE A 103 6.03 -0.45 -9.47
C ILE A 103 4.81 -0.66 -8.60
N VAL A 104 4.95 -1.49 -7.56
CA VAL A 104 3.88 -1.77 -6.62
C VAL A 104 4.17 -1.08 -5.29
N LEU A 105 3.27 -0.17 -4.89
CA LEU A 105 3.35 0.56 -3.63
C LEU A 105 2.14 0.26 -2.76
N ASP A 106 2.32 0.23 -1.44
CA ASP A 106 1.20 0.22 -0.50
C ASP A 106 0.35 1.49 -0.67
N ALA A 107 -0.97 1.34 -0.77
CA ALA A 107 -1.86 2.46 -1.08
C ALA A 107 -1.95 3.50 0.04
N TYR A 108 -1.57 3.19 1.28
CA TYR A 108 -1.80 4.03 2.45
C TYR A 108 -0.54 4.70 2.99
N ASP A 109 0.58 3.99 3.00
CA ASP A 109 1.86 4.56 3.44
C ASP A 109 2.83 4.78 2.28
N GLY A 110 2.52 4.27 1.08
CA GLY A 110 3.34 4.43 -0.11
C GLY A 110 4.66 3.68 0.01
N LYS A 111 4.73 2.68 0.88
CA LYS A 111 5.91 1.85 1.03
C LYS A 111 6.06 0.97 -0.20
N PHE A 112 7.30 0.87 -0.69
CA PHE A 112 7.64 -0.04 -1.76
C PHE A 112 7.34 -1.49 -1.39
N ILE A 113 6.71 -2.22 -2.31
CA ILE A 113 6.39 -3.64 -2.16
C ILE A 113 7.26 -4.47 -3.11
N ARG A 114 7.19 -4.17 -4.41
CA ARG A 114 7.93 -4.90 -5.45
C ARG A 114 7.88 -4.14 -6.78
N THR A 115 8.74 -4.55 -7.69
CA THR A 115 8.71 -4.16 -9.11
C THR A 115 8.67 -5.39 -9.99
N TYR A 116 7.98 -5.32 -11.13
CA TYR A 116 7.96 -6.37 -12.13
C TYR A 116 7.73 -5.78 -13.54
N GLY A 117 7.83 -6.60 -14.57
CA GLY A 117 7.72 -6.16 -15.97
C GLY A 117 9.08 -6.10 -16.66
N PRO A 118 9.12 -5.72 -17.95
CA PRO A 118 10.37 -5.57 -18.68
C PRO A 118 11.20 -4.43 -18.07
N LEU A 119 12.34 -4.85 -17.52
CA LEU A 119 13.44 -4.01 -17.05
C LEU A 119 14.53 -4.25 -18.10
N ASP A 120 14.69 -3.36 -19.10
CA ASP A 120 15.83 -3.48 -20.02
C ASP A 120 17.16 -3.29 -19.26
#